data_AF-A0A9D6SC73-F1
#
_entry.id   AF-A0A9D6SC73-F1
#
_cell.length_a   1.000
_cell.length_b   1.000
_cell.length_c   1.000
_cell.angle_alpha   90.00
_cell.angle_beta   90.00
_cell.angle_gamma   90.00
#
_symmetry.space_group_name_H-M   'P 1'
#
loop_
_entity.id
_entity.type
_entity.pdbx_description
1 polymer ?
#
loop_
_entity_poly.entity_id
_entity_poly.type
_entity_poly.pdbx_seq_one_letter_code
_entity_poly.pdbx_strand_id
1 'polypeptide(L)'
;MVGGWVGIPAVLGGGDRLGAWLGGALPGGRHGEHPSAGLEYGLMLLAAAAGLLGVYLSWRWTVGRPGELGDAFGGLRRVLERKWYVDELYDRAVVEPYWALCRASDRFDARVIDGAVNAGGTLGAIAGHVLKLFQTGYLRNYALSFLAGAAVILWLFLR
;
A
#
# COMPACT_ATOMS: atom_id res chain seq x y z
N MET A 1 -17.38 20.21 -0.15
CA MET A 1 -18.65 19.62 0.33
C MET A 1 -19.76 20.06 -0.62
N VAL A 2 -20.08 19.25 -1.63
CA VAL A 2 -21.16 19.54 -2.62
C VAL A 2 -22.27 18.47 -2.57
N GLY A 3 -22.07 17.39 -1.80
CA GLY A 3 -23.00 16.26 -1.72
C GLY A 3 -24.40 16.59 -1.17
N GLY A 4 -24.55 17.68 -0.41
CA GLY A 4 -25.87 18.10 0.12
C GLY A 4 -26.85 18.58 -0.95
N TRP A 5 -26.38 18.94 -2.14
CA TRP A 5 -27.23 19.45 -3.23
C TRP A 5 -27.89 18.35 -4.07
N VAL A 6 -27.49 17.09 -3.87
CA VAL A 6 -27.93 15.96 -4.70
C VAL A 6 -29.27 15.38 -4.22
N GLY A 7 -29.69 15.67 -2.99
CA GLY A 7 -30.92 15.15 -2.38
C GLY A 7 -31.81 16.21 -1.73
N ILE A 8 -31.80 17.44 -2.25
CA ILE A 8 -32.67 18.51 -1.73
C ILE A 8 -34.13 18.11 -2.03
N PRO A 9 -35.03 18.11 -1.03
CA PRO A 9 -36.45 17.80 -1.22
C PRO A 9 -37.07 18.68 -2.30
N ALA A 10 -38.01 18.13 -3.07
CA ALA A 10 -38.63 18.82 -4.20
C ALA A 10 -39.32 20.12 -3.77
N VAL A 11 -39.80 20.14 -2.53
CA VAL A 11 -40.46 21.28 -1.88
C VAL A 11 -39.55 22.51 -1.70
N LEU A 12 -38.22 22.34 -1.61
CA LEU A 12 -37.26 23.45 -1.52
C LEU A 12 -36.72 23.90 -2.88
N GLY A 13 -37.36 23.46 -3.98
CA GLY A 13 -36.86 23.68 -5.35
C GLY A 13 -35.74 22.72 -5.76
N GLY A 14 -35.51 21.67 -4.98
CA GLY A 14 -34.65 20.54 -5.34
C GLY A 14 -35.34 19.58 -6.32
N GLY A 15 -34.66 18.50 -6.66
CA GLY A 15 -35.24 17.45 -7.50
C GLY A 15 -34.49 16.14 -7.32
N ASP A 16 -35.13 15.03 -7.66
CA ASP A 16 -34.54 13.69 -7.58
C ASP A 16 -33.53 13.44 -8.72
N ARG A 17 -32.44 14.22 -8.71
CA ARG A 17 -31.40 14.18 -9.75
C ARG A 17 -30.67 12.84 -9.76
N LEU A 18 -30.53 12.22 -8.59
CA LEU A 18 -29.88 10.93 -8.44
C LEU A 18 -30.79 9.80 -8.92
N GLY A 19 -32.08 9.82 -8.58
CA GLY A 19 -33.06 8.88 -9.13
C GLY A 19 -33.25 9.05 -10.63
N ALA A 20 -33.24 10.27 -11.16
CA ALA A 20 -33.27 10.54 -12.59
C ALA A 20 -32.03 10.01 -13.34
N TRP A 21 -30.84 10.12 -12.72
CA TRP A 21 -29.59 9.57 -13.28
C TRP A 21 -29.56 8.03 -13.21
N LEU A 22 -30.09 7.42 -12.13
CA LEU A 22 -30.16 5.96 -11.95
C LEU A 22 -31.31 5.30 -12.71
N GLY A 23 -32.36 6.05 -13.05
CA GLY A 23 -33.57 5.52 -13.67
C GLY A 23 -33.36 4.87 -15.05
N GLY A 24 -32.29 5.26 -15.77
CA GLY A 24 -31.91 4.62 -17.03
C GLY A 24 -31.22 3.26 -16.88
N ALA A 25 -30.67 2.94 -15.70
CA ALA A 25 -29.93 1.71 -15.46
C ALA A 25 -30.78 0.57 -14.85
N LEU A 26 -32.01 0.87 -14.41
CA LEU A 26 -32.90 -0.06 -13.71
C LEU A 26 -34.19 -0.30 -14.52
N PRO A 27 -34.44 -1.53 -15.04
CA PRO A 27 -35.69 -1.85 -15.70
C PRO A 27 -36.83 -1.84 -14.68
N GLY A 28 -37.80 -0.93 -14.85
CA GLY A 28 -38.93 -0.75 -13.92
C GLY A 28 -38.84 0.47 -13.01
N GLY A 29 -37.98 1.45 -13.32
CA GLY A 29 -37.90 2.73 -12.62
C GLY A 29 -39.23 3.49 -12.61
N ARG A 30 -40.07 3.21 -11.62
CA ARG A 30 -41.20 4.06 -11.26
C ARG A 30 -40.63 5.46 -11.02
N HIS A 31 -41.04 6.42 -11.84
CA HIS A 31 -40.78 7.83 -11.55
C HIS A 31 -41.35 8.07 -10.14
N GLY A 32 -40.48 8.40 -9.19
CA GLY A 32 -40.85 8.49 -7.79
C GLY A 32 -42.04 9.43 -7.65
N GLU A 33 -43.18 8.90 -7.17
CA GLU A 33 -44.22 9.78 -6.64
C GLU A 33 -43.57 10.60 -5.55
N HIS A 34 -43.42 11.91 -5.78
CA HIS A 34 -42.95 12.81 -4.76
C HIS A 34 -43.87 12.63 -3.55
N PRO A 35 -43.31 12.30 -2.36
CA PRO A 35 -44.10 12.22 -1.17
C PRO A 35 -44.89 13.52 -1.01
N SER A 36 -46.11 13.44 -0.46
CA SER A 36 -46.91 14.65 -0.27
C SER A 36 -46.08 15.71 0.45
N ALA A 37 -46.21 16.98 0.05
CA ALA A 37 -45.39 18.05 0.61
C ALA A 37 -45.42 18.07 2.16
N GLY A 38 -46.54 17.66 2.77
CA GLY A 38 -46.66 17.48 4.21
C GLY A 38 -45.79 16.37 4.79
N LEU A 39 -45.62 15.24 4.10
CA LEU A 39 -44.69 14.18 4.51
C LEU A 39 -43.23 14.65 4.39
N GLU A 40 -42.88 15.35 3.30
CA GLU A 40 -41.51 15.90 3.13
C GLU A 40 -41.18 16.87 4.27
N TYR A 41 -42.04 17.85 4.57
CA TYR A 41 -41.85 18.75 5.71
C TYR A 41 -41.84 18.02 7.05
N GLY A 42 -42.69 17.01 7.22
CA GLY A 42 -42.75 16.20 8.44
C GLY A 42 -41.44 15.46 8.71
N LEU A 43 -40.86 14.83 7.68
CA LEU A 43 -39.58 14.14 7.76
C LEU A 43 -38.42 15.12 8.00
N MET A 44 -38.44 16.29 7.36
CA MET A 44 -37.43 17.33 7.58
C MET A 44 -37.46 17.85 9.02
N LEU A 45 -38.65 18.16 9.55
CA LEU A 45 -38.82 18.60 10.93
C LEU A 45 -38.42 17.50 11.91
N LEU A 46 -38.77 16.24 11.63
CA LEU A 46 -38.36 15.10 12.45
C LEU A 46 -36.83 14.95 12.49
N ALA A 47 -36.16 15.01 11.33
CA ALA A 47 -34.71 14.92 11.23
C ALA A 47 -34.02 16.11 11.94
N ALA A 48 -34.53 17.33 11.75
CA ALA A 48 -34.04 18.51 12.43
C ALA A 48 -34.21 18.40 13.95
N ALA A 49 -35.38 17.97 14.42
CA ALA A 49 -35.65 17.74 15.83
C ALA A 49 -34.75 16.65 16.43
N ALA A 50 -34.54 15.54 15.71
CA ALA A 50 -33.64 14.47 16.13
C ALA A 50 -32.17 14.94 16.21
N GLY A 51 -31.72 15.73 15.24
CA GLY A 51 -30.38 16.34 15.26
C GLY A 51 -30.20 17.31 16.43
N LEU A 52 -31.17 18.21 16.65
CA LEU A 52 -31.15 19.15 17.78
C LEU A 52 -31.19 18.42 19.13
N LEU A 53 -31.98 17.35 19.23
CA LEU A 53 -32.02 16.50 20.41
C LEU A 53 -30.66 15.83 20.64
N GLY A 54 -30.01 15.33 19.58
CA GLY A 54 -28.66 14.76 19.66
C GLY A 54 -27.62 15.78 20.15
N VAL A 55 -27.67 17.02 19.65
CA VAL A 55 -26.80 18.11 20.12
C VAL A 55 -27.09 18.44 21.58
N TYR A 56 -28.36 18.54 21.97
CA TYR A 56 -28.76 18.82 23.35
C TYR A 56 -28.27 17.72 24.32
N LEU A 57 -28.47 16.44 23.98
CA LEU A 57 -28.00 15.31 24.78
C LEU A 57 -26.47 15.27 24.87
N SER A 58 -25.79 15.53 23.75
CA SER A 58 -24.32 15.65 23.71
C SER A 58 -23.85 16.76 24.67
N TRP A 59 -24.40 17.97 24.58
CA TRP A 59 -24.05 19.07 25.47
C TRP A 59 -24.35 18.74 26.95
N ARG A 60 -25.51 18.14 27.22
CA ARG A 60 -25.97 17.79 28.57
C ARG A 60 -25.05 16.79 29.28
N TRP A 61 -24.45 15.84 28.55
CA TRP A 61 -23.58 14.82 29.12
C TRP A 61 -22.08 15.11 28.97
N THR A 62 -21.68 15.96 28.03
CA THR A 62 -20.27 16.38 27.91
C THR A 62 -19.94 17.59 28.80
N VAL A 63 -20.81 18.61 28.84
CA VAL A 63 -20.60 19.85 29.59
C VAL A 63 -21.38 19.86 30.90
N GLY A 64 -22.65 19.44 30.87
CA GLY A 64 -23.53 19.51 32.03
C GLY A 64 -23.21 18.49 33.13
N ARG A 65 -22.67 17.32 32.77
CA ARG A 65 -22.29 16.24 33.68
C ARG A 65 -21.10 15.42 33.16
N PRO A 66 -19.89 16.01 33.16
CA PRO A 66 -18.70 15.33 32.67
C PRO A 66 -18.42 14.07 33.49
N GLY A 67 -18.21 12.94 32.82
CA GLY A 67 -17.79 11.68 33.44
C GLY A 67 -18.88 10.60 33.61
N GLU A 68 -20.16 10.97 33.73
CA GLU A 68 -21.24 10.00 34.04
C GLU A 68 -21.40 8.90 32.97
N LEU A 69 -21.21 9.22 31.69
CA LEU A 69 -21.26 8.22 30.60
C LEU A 69 -20.00 7.34 30.54
N GLY A 70 -18.86 7.85 31.02
CA GLY A 70 -17.59 7.15 30.98
C GLY A 70 -17.55 5.94 31.91
N ASP A 71 -18.17 6.07 33.08
CA ASP A 71 -18.16 5.04 34.12
C ASP A 71 -19.15 3.90 33.80
N ALA A 72 -20.27 4.19 33.14
CA ALA A 72 -21.26 3.19 32.75
C ALA A 72 -20.87 2.36 31.52
N PHE A 73 -20.08 2.93 30.59
CA PHE A 73 -19.76 2.31 29.29
C PHE A 73 -18.26 2.17 29.02
N GLY A 74 -17.40 2.16 30.04
CA GLY A 74 -15.94 2.19 29.87
C GLY A 74 -15.35 1.14 28.92
N GLY A 75 -15.94 -0.06 28.85
CA GLY A 75 -15.54 -1.12 27.91
C GLY A 75 -15.86 -0.78 26.45
N LEU A 76 -17.11 -0.36 26.18
CA LEU A 76 -17.56 0.06 24.85
C LEU A 76 -16.83 1.32 24.40
N ARG A 77 -16.61 2.27 25.31
CA ARG A 77 -15.83 3.49 25.07
C ARG A 77 -14.41 3.14 24.60
N ARG A 78 -13.74 2.20 25.28
CA ARG A 78 -12.39 1.77 24.89
C ARG A 78 -12.34 1.15 23.49
N VAL A 79 -13.35 0.38 23.10
CA VAL A 79 -13.43 -0.22 21.76
C VAL A 79 -13.66 0.85 20.69
N LEU A 80 -14.57 1.79 20.94
CA LEU A 80 -14.86 2.90 20.03
C LEU A 80 -13.68 3.88 19.93
N GLU A 81 -13.02 4.19 21.04
CA GLU A 81 -11.80 5.03 21.11
C GLU A 81 -10.65 4.41 20.31
N ARG A 82 -10.53 3.08 20.35
CA ARG A 82 -9.54 2.33 19.56
C ARG A 82 -10.03 1.97 18.17
N LYS A 83 -11.05 2.67 17.65
CA LYS A 83 -11.59 2.49 16.29
C LYS A 83 -11.82 1.02 15.93
N TRP A 84 -12.40 0.25 16.86
CA TRP A 84 -12.67 -1.18 16.70
C TRP A 84 -11.44 -2.08 16.51
N TYR A 85 -10.24 -1.62 16.86
CA TYR A 85 -8.98 -2.35 16.73
C TYR A 85 -8.60 -2.73 15.28
N VAL A 86 -9.25 -2.11 14.29
CA VAL A 86 -9.02 -2.42 12.88
C VAL A 86 -7.61 -2.01 12.46
N ASP A 87 -7.19 -0.81 12.88
CA ASP A 87 -5.87 -0.27 12.60
C ASP A 87 -4.77 -1.19 13.19
N GLU A 88 -4.90 -1.59 14.46
CA GLU A 88 -3.92 -2.45 15.13
C GLU A 88 -3.91 -3.89 14.64
N LEU A 89 -5.04 -4.41 14.16
CA LEU A 89 -5.09 -5.71 13.51
C LEU A 89 -4.39 -5.65 12.15
N TYR A 90 -4.64 -4.60 11.36
CA TYR A 90 -4.00 -4.40 10.07
C TYR A 90 -2.48 -4.27 10.22
N ASP A 91 -2.03 -3.47 11.19
CA ASP A 91 -0.61 -3.30 11.47
C ASP A 91 0.08 -4.63 11.78
N ARG A 92 -0.53 -5.48 12.62
CA ARG A 92 0.06 -6.78 12.99
C ARG A 92 -0.10 -7.86 11.93
N ALA A 93 -1.24 -7.90 11.24
CA ALA A 93 -1.54 -8.96 10.29
C ALA A 93 -0.92 -8.73 8.92
N VAL A 94 -0.72 -7.47 8.53
CA VAL A 94 -0.28 -7.08 7.18
C VAL A 94 1.03 -6.33 7.21
N VAL A 95 1.15 -5.26 8.00
CA VAL A 95 2.29 -4.35 7.96
C VAL A 95 3.55 -4.98 8.55
N GLU A 96 3.47 -5.55 9.75
CA GLU A 96 4.60 -6.18 10.43
C GLU A 96 5.20 -7.36 9.64
N PRO A 97 4.41 -8.31 9.10
CA PRO A 97 4.93 -9.41 8.27
C PRO A 97 5.55 -8.90 6.96
N TYR A 98 4.96 -7.88 6.34
CA TYR A 98 5.51 -7.26 5.14
C TYR A 98 6.92 -6.70 5.40
N TRP A 99 7.09 -5.95 6.49
CA TRP A 99 8.41 -5.45 6.88
C TRP A 99 9.40 -6.55 7.22
N ALA A 100 8.94 -7.64 7.84
CA ALA A 100 9.79 -8.79 8.11
C ALA A 100 10.30 -9.44 6.81
N LEU A 101 9.43 -9.56 5.79
CA LEU A 101 9.82 -10.07 4.48
C LEU A 101 10.85 -9.17 3.81
N CYS A 102 10.63 -7.85 3.79
CA CYS A 102 11.58 -6.89 3.24
C CYS A 102 12.96 -7.01 3.89
N ARG A 103 13.03 -7.10 5.23
CA ARG A 103 14.30 -7.28 5.96
C ARG A 103 14.96 -8.63 5.64
N ALA A 104 14.19 -9.68 5.43
CA ALA A 104 14.73 -10.98 5.04
C ALA A 104 15.33 -10.93 3.63
N SER A 105 14.64 -10.29 2.68
CA SER A 105 15.13 -10.08 1.31
C SER A 105 16.40 -9.25 1.27
N ASP A 106 16.44 -8.13 2.00
CA ASP A 106 17.64 -7.28 2.10
C ASP A 106 18.85 -8.05 2.65
N ARG A 107 18.63 -8.84 3.71
CA ARG A 107 19.68 -9.70 4.29
C ARG A 107 20.13 -10.81 3.35
N PHE A 108 19.24 -11.31 2.49
CA PHE A 108 19.59 -12.31 1.49
C PHE A 108 20.46 -11.69 0.39
N ASP A 109 20.08 -10.53 -0.13
CA ASP A 109 20.82 -9.79 -1.15
C ASP A 109 22.25 -9.46 -0.67
N ALA A 110 22.36 -8.80 0.48
CA ALA A 110 23.63 -8.36 1.06
C ALA A 110 24.61 -9.51 1.41
N ARG A 111 24.12 -10.75 1.55
CA ARG A 111 24.95 -11.91 1.93
C ARG A 111 25.21 -12.85 0.78
N VAL A 112 24.17 -13.17 0.02
CA VAL A 112 24.22 -14.19 -1.01
C VAL A 112 24.61 -13.56 -2.34
N ILE A 113 23.90 -12.49 -2.73
CA ILE A 113 24.13 -11.85 -4.04
C ILE A 113 25.45 -11.09 -4.00
N ASP A 114 25.62 -10.18 -3.03
CA ASP A 114 26.89 -9.46 -2.86
C ASP A 114 28.06 -10.39 -2.58
N GLY A 115 27.83 -11.46 -1.80
CA GLY A 115 28.84 -12.48 -1.54
C GLY A 115 29.31 -13.18 -2.82
N ALA A 116 28.39 -13.58 -3.69
CA ALA A 116 28.70 -14.22 -4.96
C ALA A 116 29.45 -13.26 -5.90
N VAL A 117 29.04 -12.00 -5.98
CA VAL A 117 29.71 -10.97 -6.79
C VAL A 117 31.15 -10.74 -6.31
N ASN A 118 31.35 -10.57 -5.00
CA ASN A 118 32.67 -10.36 -4.42
C ASN A 118 33.58 -11.57 -4.60
N ALA A 119 33.03 -12.79 -4.46
CA ALA A 119 33.78 -14.01 -4.73
C ALA A 119 34.21 -14.10 -6.20
N GLY A 120 33.31 -13.80 -7.15
CA GLY A 120 33.64 -13.73 -8.58
C GLY A 120 34.76 -12.73 -8.87
N GLY A 121 34.67 -11.52 -8.31
CA GLY A 121 35.72 -10.51 -8.44
C GLY A 121 37.06 -10.95 -7.87
N THR A 122 37.05 -11.58 -6.69
CA THR A 122 38.25 -12.10 -6.03
C THR A 122 38.91 -13.20 -6.86
N LEU A 123 38.13 -14.15 -7.39
CA LEU A 123 38.62 -15.20 -8.27
C LEU A 123 39.24 -14.64 -9.55
N GLY A 124 38.60 -13.63 -10.16
CA GLY A 124 39.14 -12.94 -11.33
C GLY A 124 40.46 -12.23 -11.04
N ALA A 125 40.56 -11.55 -9.89
CA ALA A 125 41.80 -10.91 -9.46
C ALA A 125 42.92 -11.93 -9.23
N ILE A 126 42.64 -13.05 -8.56
CA ILE A 126 43.60 -14.15 -8.37
C ILE A 126 44.08 -14.68 -9.72
N ALA A 127 43.16 -14.96 -10.65
CA ALA A 127 43.52 -15.44 -11.99
C ALA A 127 44.43 -14.44 -12.71
N GLY A 128 44.13 -13.14 -12.63
CA GLY A 128 44.97 -12.07 -13.19
C GLY A 128 46.37 -12.01 -12.56
N HIS A 129 46.47 -12.19 -11.24
CA HIS A 129 47.75 -12.25 -10.54
C HIS A 129 48.58 -13.45 -10.99
N VAL A 130 47.97 -14.64 -11.10
CA VAL A 130 48.64 -15.84 -11.60
C VAL A 130 49.11 -15.64 -13.04
N LEU A 131 48.26 -15.09 -13.91
CA LEU A 131 48.62 -14.84 -15.31
C LEU A 131 49.79 -13.84 -15.44
N LYS A 132 49.83 -12.83 -14.55
CA LYS A 132 50.93 -11.87 -14.48
C LYS A 132 52.26 -12.52 -14.12
N LEU A 133 52.29 -13.62 -13.36
CA LEU A 133 53.52 -14.35 -13.06
C LEU A 133 54.18 -14.94 -14.31
N PHE A 134 53.41 -15.29 -15.35
CA PHE A 134 53.93 -15.77 -16.62
C PHE A 134 54.49 -14.63 -17.50
N GLN A 135 54.19 -13.37 -17.18
CA GLN A 135 54.72 -12.21 -17.90
C GLN A 135 56.04 -11.76 -17.27
N THR A 136 57.13 -12.46 -17.62
CA THR A 136 58.48 -12.23 -17.06
C THR A 136 59.17 -10.95 -17.55
N GLY A 137 58.60 -10.25 -18.55
CA GLY A 137 59.17 -9.01 -19.11
C GLY A 137 60.43 -9.19 -19.97
N TYR A 138 61.01 -10.40 -20.04
CA TYR A 138 62.18 -10.70 -20.87
C TYR A 138 61.79 -11.09 -22.29
N LEU A 139 62.17 -10.26 -23.28
CA LEU A 139 61.87 -10.48 -24.71
C LEU A 139 62.28 -11.89 -25.22
N ARG A 140 63.36 -12.44 -24.67
CA ARG A 140 63.85 -13.79 -25.00
C ARG A 140 62.85 -14.90 -24.66
N ASN A 141 62.17 -14.80 -23.53
CA ASN A 141 61.17 -15.80 -23.13
C ASN A 141 59.97 -15.76 -24.07
N TYR A 142 59.52 -14.57 -24.48
CA TYR A 142 58.44 -14.40 -25.45
C TYR A 142 58.77 -15.04 -26.81
N ALA A 143 59.99 -14.80 -27.33
CA ALA A 143 60.45 -15.38 -28.59
C ALA A 143 60.48 -16.92 -28.55
N LEU A 144 60.95 -17.51 -27.44
CA LEU A 144 60.95 -18.97 -27.25
C LEU A 144 59.52 -19.54 -27.20
N SER A 145 58.60 -18.90 -26.45
CA SER A 145 57.20 -19.34 -26.39
C SER A 145 56.48 -19.22 -27.74
N PHE A 146 56.80 -18.19 -28.54
CA PHE A 146 56.23 -18.03 -29.89
C PHE A 146 56.69 -19.15 -30.83
N LEU A 147 57.99 -19.44 -30.87
CA LEU A 147 58.56 -20.53 -31.68
C LEU A 147 57.99 -21.90 -31.26
N ALA A 148 57.87 -22.15 -29.96
CA ALA A 148 57.26 -23.38 -29.44
C ALA A 148 55.80 -23.51 -29.88
N GLY A 149 55.00 -22.44 -29.78
CA GLY A 149 53.62 -22.41 -30.26
C GLY A 149 53.52 -22.68 -31.76
N ALA A 150 54.36 -22.04 -32.57
CA ALA A 150 54.41 -22.25 -34.02
C ALA A 150 54.76 -23.70 -34.37
N ALA A 151 55.73 -24.31 -33.68
CA ALA A 151 56.11 -25.70 -33.88
C ALA A 151 54.97 -26.68 -33.54
N VAL A 152 54.24 -26.44 -32.44
CA VAL A 152 53.06 -27.25 -32.07
C VAL A 152 51.96 -27.14 -33.11
N ILE A 153 51.66 -25.93 -33.59
CA ILE A 153 50.66 -25.73 -34.65
C ILE A 153 51.07 -26.44 -35.93
N LEU A 154 52.34 -26.31 -36.34
CA LEU A 154 52.85 -26.97 -37.54
C LEU A 154 52.77 -28.49 -37.42
N TRP A 155 53.11 -29.04 -36.26
CA TRP A 155 53.01 -30.47 -35.97
C TRP A 155 51.55 -30.96 -36.03
N LEU A 156 50.61 -30.19 -35.48
CA LEU A 156 49.18 -30.51 -35.57
C LEU A 156 48.66 -30.48 -37.01
N PHE A 157 49.21 -29.63 -37.87
CA PHE A 157 48.83 -29.53 -39.29
C PHE A 157 49.47 -30.59 -40.18
N LEU A 158 50.66 -31.07 -39.81
CA LEU A 158 51.43 -32.07 -40.56
C LEU A 158 51.10 -33.52 -40.13
N ARG A 159 50.27 -33.69 -39.09
CA ARG A 159 49.71 -34.95 -38.63
C ARG A 159 48.33 -35.18 -39.25
#